data_AF-A0A8T7JPD4-F1
#
_entry.id   AF-A0A8T7JPD4-F1
#
_cell.length_a   1.000
_cell.length_b   1.000
_cell.length_c   1.000
_cell.angle_alpha   90.00
_cell.angle_beta   90.00
_cell.angle_gamma   90.00
#
_symmetry.space_group_name_H-M   'P 1'
#
loop_
_entity.id
_entity.type
_entity.pdbx_description
1 polymer ?
#
loop_
_entity_poly.entity_id
_entity_poly.type
_entity_poly.pdbx_seq_one_letter_code
_entity_poly.pdbx_strand_id
1 'polypeptide(L)'
;MSLSKQQSAQVLFQFDTSFEVSYVNYYRGNELADPQLVVTLERDNERQSFAFMHPHFNDVDRNLISAQGLAISSVKLSPFGQNQIEVSDLKDGIVYFTARVVKNITPTA
;
A
#
# COMPACT_ATOMS: atom_id res chain seq x y z
N MET A 1 7.57 0.17 24.13
CA MET A 1 6.99 -1.14 23.77
C MET A 1 7.25 -1.36 22.29
N SER A 2 7.98 -2.41 21.92
CA SER A 2 8.30 -2.73 20.53
C SER A 2 7.02 -3.22 19.83
N LEU A 3 6.66 -2.59 18.70
CA LEU A 3 5.58 -3.06 17.82
C LEU A 3 6.00 -4.45 17.30
N SER A 4 5.55 -5.48 18.02
CA SER A 4 5.62 -6.87 17.61
C SER A 4 5.14 -6.98 16.18
N LYS A 5 6.01 -7.49 15.29
CA LYS A 5 5.76 -7.77 13.87
C LYS A 5 4.31 -8.22 13.68
N GLN A 6 3.47 -7.34 13.13
CA GLN A 6 2.10 -7.69 12.79
C GLN A 6 2.15 -8.89 11.84
N GLN A 7 1.51 -9.98 12.22
CA GLN A 7 1.56 -11.22 11.43
C GLN A 7 0.61 -11.04 10.24
N SER A 8 1.18 -10.81 9.05
CA SER A 8 0.44 -10.73 7.78
C SER A 8 -0.43 -11.97 7.61
N ALA A 9 -1.74 -11.79 7.45
CA ALA A 9 -2.71 -12.87 7.33
C ALA A 9 -2.62 -13.61 6.00
N GLN A 10 -2.49 -12.82 4.92
CA GLN A 10 -2.57 -13.27 3.53
C GLN A 10 -1.96 -12.18 2.62
N VAL A 11 -1.07 -12.58 1.72
CA VAL A 11 -0.58 -11.71 0.64
C VAL A 11 -1.69 -11.58 -0.41
N LEU A 12 -2.07 -10.35 -0.74
CA LEU A 12 -3.10 -10.06 -1.75
C LEU A 12 -2.46 -9.80 -3.11
N PHE A 13 -1.41 -8.99 -3.13
CA PHE A 13 -0.62 -8.68 -4.32
C PHE A 13 0.86 -8.57 -3.94
N GLN A 14 1.73 -8.99 -4.85
CA GLN A 14 3.17 -8.91 -4.66
C GLN A 14 3.83 -8.56 -5.99
N PHE A 15 4.66 -7.52 -5.98
CA PHE A 15 5.37 -6.99 -7.13
C PHE A 15 6.85 -7.04 -6.83
N ASP A 16 7.61 -7.81 -7.60
CA ASP A 16 9.06 -7.92 -7.43
C ASP A 16 9.79 -6.61 -7.81
N THR A 17 11.12 -6.61 -7.70
CA THR A 17 11.94 -5.43 -8.00
C THR A 17 11.98 -5.03 -9.47
N SER A 18 11.32 -5.78 -10.38
CA SER A 18 11.16 -5.38 -11.79
C SER A 18 10.00 -4.41 -12.00
N PHE A 19 9.10 -4.26 -11.02
CA PHE A 19 8.08 -3.22 -11.03
C PHE A 19 8.58 -1.97 -10.32
N GLU A 20 8.50 -0.83 -11.00
CA GLU A 20 8.85 0.48 -10.47
C GLU A 20 7.60 1.32 -10.22
N VAL A 21 7.60 2.11 -9.14
CA VAL A 21 6.52 3.06 -8.86
C VAL A 21 6.63 4.23 -9.83
N SER A 22 5.71 4.32 -10.80
CA SER A 22 5.70 5.38 -11.82
C SER A 22 4.86 6.59 -11.42
N TYR A 23 3.85 6.41 -10.57
CA TYR A 23 2.96 7.48 -10.15
C TYR A 23 2.42 7.25 -8.74
N VAL A 24 2.44 8.31 -7.92
CA VAL A 24 1.83 8.33 -6.59
C VAL A 24 1.03 9.61 -6.45
N ASN A 25 -0.22 9.51 -6.01
CA ASN A 25 -1.05 10.68 -5.74
C ASN A 25 -1.87 10.48 -4.46
N TYR A 26 -1.81 11.46 -3.57
CA TYR A 26 -2.49 11.44 -2.29
C TYR A 26 -3.57 12.51 -2.21
N TYR A 27 -4.81 12.06 -2.08
CA TYR A 27 -5.98 12.87 -1.77
C TYR A 27 -6.18 12.88 -0.26
N ARG A 28 -6.01 14.05 0.37
CA ARG A 28 -6.13 14.23 1.83
C ARG A 28 -7.54 14.03 2.39
N GLY A 29 -8.54 13.87 1.54
CA GLY A 29 -9.95 13.82 1.92
C GLY A 29 -10.50 15.19 2.33
N ASN A 30 -11.82 15.29 2.38
CA ASN A 30 -12.58 16.46 2.83
C ASN A 30 -13.97 16.02 3.33
N GLU A 31 -14.89 16.96 3.56
CA GLU A 31 -16.25 16.66 4.01
C GLU A 31 -17.07 15.78 3.05
N LEU A 32 -16.68 15.71 1.77
CA LEU A 32 -17.40 15.00 0.71
C LEU A 32 -16.71 13.70 0.25
N ALA A 33 -15.43 13.51 0.59
CA ALA A 33 -14.64 12.39 0.10
C ALA A 33 -13.59 11.94 1.13
N ASP A 34 -13.52 10.62 1.33
CA ASP A 34 -12.51 10.01 2.20
C ASP A 34 -11.08 10.19 1.63
N PRO A 35 -10.06 10.24 2.49
CA PRO A 35 -8.68 10.25 2.04
C PRO A 35 -8.34 8.99 1.25
N GLN A 36 -7.61 9.18 0.15
CA GLN A 36 -7.25 8.12 -0.79
C GLN A 36 -5.81 8.30 -1.26
N LEU A 37 -5.06 7.21 -1.34
CA LEU A 37 -3.76 7.16 -2.00
C LEU A 37 -3.86 6.30 -3.26
N VAL A 38 -3.43 6.81 -4.39
CA VAL A 38 -3.30 6.07 -5.64
C VAL A 38 -1.82 5.80 -5.90
N VAL A 39 -1.49 4.55 -6.17
CA VAL A 39 -0.13 4.10 -6.52
C VAL A 39 -0.21 3.35 -7.83
N THR A 40 0.64 3.71 -8.78
CA THR A 40 0.82 2.99 -10.04
C THR A 40 2.22 2.43 -10.11
N LEU A 41 2.29 1.15 -10.46
CA LEU A 41 3.51 0.39 -10.71
C LEU A 41 3.57 0.06 -12.20
N GLU A 42 4.76 0.14 -12.77
CA GLU A 42 5.02 -0.19 -14.18
C GLU A 42 6.20 -1.13 -14.31
N ARG A 43 6.09 -2.04 -15.27
CA ARG A 43 7.17 -2.88 -15.76
C ARG A 43 6.99 -3.04 -17.27
N ASP A 44 7.94 -2.55 -18.05
CA ASP A 44 7.86 -2.53 -19.51
C ASP A 44 6.53 -1.92 -20.00
N ASN A 45 5.64 -2.73 -20.59
CA ASN A 45 4.30 -2.32 -21.05
C ASN A 45 3.16 -2.78 -20.10
N GLU A 46 3.49 -3.33 -18.94
CA GLU A 46 2.52 -3.73 -17.91
C GLU A 46 2.39 -2.62 -16.87
N ARG A 47 1.15 -2.15 -16.66
CA ARG A 47 0.81 -1.15 -15.65
C ARG A 47 -0.18 -1.74 -14.67
N GLN A 48 0.05 -1.50 -13.38
CA GLN A 48 -0.87 -1.87 -12.31
C GLN A 48 -1.15 -0.65 -11.42
N SER A 49 -2.42 -0.28 -11.26
CA SER A 49 -2.84 0.88 -10.46
C SER A 49 -3.73 0.45 -9.31
N PHE A 50 -3.40 0.89 -8.09
CA PHE A 50 -4.13 0.59 -6.87
C PHE A 50 -4.58 1.85 -6.17
N ALA A 51 -5.83 1.84 -5.69
CA ALA A 51 -6.38 2.87 -4.83
C ALA A 51 -6.56 2.34 -3.40
N PHE A 52 -5.93 3.02 -2.45
CA PHE A 52 -5.96 2.72 -1.03
C PHE A 52 -6.80 3.75 -0.28
N MET A 53 -7.83 3.30 0.44
CA MET A 53 -8.75 4.17 1.20
C MET A 53 -8.34 4.25 2.67
N HIS A 54 -8.41 5.45 3.24
CA HIS A 54 -7.96 5.76 4.60
C HIS A 54 -6.52 5.31 4.88
N PRO A 55 -5.54 5.78 4.08
CA PRO A 55 -4.15 5.46 4.33
C PRO A 55 -3.70 6.09 5.67
N HIS A 56 -3.02 5.28 6.49
CA HIS A 56 -2.39 5.69 7.73
C HIS A 56 -0.88 5.53 7.60
N PHE A 57 -0.19 6.67 7.54
CA PHE A 57 1.26 6.74 7.37
C PHE A 57 1.92 6.78 8.74
N ASN A 58 2.86 5.86 8.99
CA ASN A 58 3.62 5.85 10.24
C ASN A 58 4.69 6.95 10.29
N ASP A 59 5.33 7.27 9.16
CA ASP A 59 6.35 8.31 9.03
C ASP A 59 6.33 8.88 7.60
N VAL A 60 5.69 10.03 7.42
CA VAL A 60 5.47 10.64 6.09
C VAL A 60 6.79 10.97 5.39
N ASP A 61 7.85 11.26 6.16
CA ASP A 61 9.17 11.63 5.62
C ASP A 61 9.99 10.41 5.16
N ARG A 62 9.64 9.20 5.64
CA ARG A 62 10.25 7.92 5.20
C ARG A 62 9.44 7.15 4.16
N ASN A 63 8.25 7.63 3.82
CA ASN A 63 7.25 6.91 3.03
C ASN A 63 7.36 7.12 1.51
N LEU A 64 8.59 7.19 0.99
CA LEU A 64 8.82 6.94 -0.42
C LEU A 64 8.60 5.45 -0.66
N ILE A 65 7.38 5.10 -1.09
CA ILE A 65 7.02 3.75 -1.54
C ILE A 65 8.09 3.35 -2.55
N SER A 66 8.83 2.27 -2.23
CA SER A 66 10.12 2.00 -2.86
C SER A 66 9.92 1.95 -4.36
N ALA A 67 10.79 2.66 -5.04
CA ALA A 67 10.97 2.55 -6.48
C ALA A 67 11.38 1.13 -6.93
N GLN A 68 11.40 0.10 -6.05
CA GLN A 68 11.87 -1.25 -6.29
C GLN A 68 11.08 -2.29 -5.45
N GLY A 69 9.89 -2.68 -5.93
CA GLY A 69 9.10 -3.79 -5.37
C GLY A 69 8.14 -3.45 -4.22
N LEU A 70 6.97 -4.08 -4.21
CA LEU A 70 5.86 -3.77 -3.30
C LEU A 70 5.09 -5.03 -2.88
N ALA A 71 4.82 -5.17 -1.58
CA ALA A 71 3.88 -6.16 -1.06
C ALA A 71 2.62 -5.48 -0.54
N ILE A 72 1.46 -6.03 -0.90
CA ILE A 72 0.14 -5.63 -0.39
C ILE A 72 -0.47 -6.84 0.29
N SER A 73 -0.64 -6.76 1.61
CA SER A 73 -1.09 -7.90 2.43
C SER A 73 -2.23 -7.51 3.35
N SER A 74 -3.11 -8.45 3.70
CA SER A 74 -4.07 -8.24 4.79
C SER A 74 -3.44 -8.57 6.15
N VAL A 75 -3.85 -7.86 7.20
CA VAL A 75 -3.36 -8.05 8.57
C VAL A 75 -4.42 -8.78 9.40
N LYS A 76 -4.05 -9.89 10.03
CA LYS A 76 -4.98 -10.79 10.76
C LYS A 76 -5.41 -10.24 12.11
N LEU A 77 -4.50 -9.49 12.73
CA LEU A 77 -4.65 -8.93 14.07
C LEU A 77 -4.18 -7.47 14.02
N SER A 78 -5.07 -6.58 13.57
CA SER A 78 -4.88 -5.16 13.86
C SER A 78 -5.16 -4.92 15.34
N PRO A 79 -4.30 -4.21 16.09
CA PRO A 79 -4.61 -3.79 17.46
C PRO A 79 -5.88 -2.92 17.57
N PHE A 80 -6.43 -2.48 16.43
CA PHE A 80 -7.66 -1.70 16.33
C PHE A 80 -8.87 -2.51 15.87
N GLY A 81 -8.77 -3.85 15.77
CA GLY A 81 -9.90 -4.74 15.49
C GLY A 81 -10.50 -4.65 14.08
N GLN A 82 -9.86 -3.94 13.15
CA GLN A 82 -10.30 -3.81 11.77
C GLN A 82 -9.35 -4.54 10.83
N ASN A 83 -9.88 -5.20 9.79
CA ASN A 83 -9.08 -5.71 8.67
C ASN A 83 -8.30 -4.54 8.09
N GLN A 84 -6.98 -4.61 8.18
CA GLN A 84 -6.08 -3.61 7.61
C GLN A 84 -5.33 -4.23 6.45
N ILE A 85 -5.14 -3.43 5.42
CA ILE A 85 -4.22 -3.69 4.34
C ILE A 85 -2.89 -3.05 4.74
N GLU A 86 -1.83 -3.82 4.70
CA GLU A 86 -0.47 -3.37 4.90
C GLU A 86 0.21 -3.27 3.54
N VAL A 87 0.91 -2.16 3.33
CA VAL A 87 1.74 -1.94 2.15
C VAL A 87 3.18 -1.82 2.60
N SER A 88 4.02 -2.74 2.15
CA SER A 88 5.40 -2.87 2.61
C SER A 88 6.39 -3.05 1.47
N ASP A 89 7.63 -2.67 1.75
CA ASP A 89 8.77 -2.94 0.90
C ASP A 89 9.14 -4.42 0.95
N LEU A 90 9.43 -5.01 -0.21
CA LEU A 90 9.84 -6.41 -0.28
C LEU A 90 11.28 -6.65 0.17
N LYS A 91 12.16 -5.65 0.06
CA LYS A 91 13.59 -5.82 0.31
C LYS A 91 13.92 -5.75 1.81
N ASP A 92 13.44 -4.71 2.47
CA ASP A 92 13.76 -4.42 3.87
C ASP A 92 12.62 -4.79 4.83
N GLY A 93 11.45 -5.18 4.30
CA GLY A 93 10.27 -5.55 5.10
C GLY A 93 9.68 -4.37 5.88
N ILE A 94 9.94 -3.14 5.43
CA ILE A 94 9.45 -1.91 6.04
C ILE A 94 8.01 -1.67 5.61
N VAL A 95 7.12 -1.38 6.55
CA VAL A 95 5.73 -0.99 6.27
C VAL A 95 5.68 0.51 5.96
N TYR A 96 5.25 0.86 4.76
CA TYR A 96 5.03 2.26 4.36
C TYR A 96 3.80 2.84 5.03
N PHE A 97 2.67 2.16 4.86
CA PHE A 97 1.40 2.59 5.40
C PHE A 97 0.46 1.41 5.55
N THR A 98 -0.58 1.61 6.35
CA THR A 98 -1.75 0.73 6.36
C THR A 98 -2.94 1.44 5.73
N ALA A 99 -3.90 0.70 5.21
CA ALA A 99 -5.13 1.21 4.65
C ALA A 99 -6.30 0.32 5.06
N ARG A 100 -7.54 0.84 5.00
CA ARG A 100 -8.73 0.01 5.28
C ARG A 100 -9.13 -0.85 4.10
N VAL A 101 -8.97 -0.32 2.89
CA VAL A 101 -9.42 -0.96 1.65
C VAL A 101 -8.38 -0.72 0.58
N VAL A 102 -8.14 -1.74 -0.25
CA VAL A 102 -7.41 -1.63 -1.51
C VAL A 102 -8.33 -2.02 -2.66
N LYS A 103 -8.26 -1.28 -3.76
CA LYS A 103 -8.94 -1.61 -5.02
C LYS A 103 -7.92 -1.59 -6.15
N ASN A 104 -7.92 -2.64 -6.97
CA ASN A 104 -7.25 -2.60 -8.27
C ASN A 104 -8.10 -1.73 -9.21
N ILE A 105 -7.51 -0.64 -9.71
CA ILE A 105 -8.12 0.32 -10.63
C ILE A 105 -7.37 0.38 -11.97
N THR A 106 -6.54 -0.63 -12.25
CA THR A 106 -5.90 -0.79 -13.56
C THR A 106 -6.99 -0.74 -14.64
N PRO A 107 -6.91 0.20 -15.61
CA PRO A 107 -7.88 0.26 -16.69
C PRO A 107 -7.90 -1.08 -17.43
N THR A 108 -9.06 -1.73 -17.46
CA THR A 108 -9.28 -2.87 -18.34
C THR A 108 -9.57 -2.33 -19.74
N ALA A 109 -8.74 -2.73 -20.71
CA ALA A 109 -8.94 -2.40 -22.12
C ALA A 109 -10.24 -3.01 -22.66
#